data_AF-A0A950MID7-F1
#
_entry.id   AF-A0A950MID7-F1
#
_cell.length_a   1.000
_cell.length_b   1.000
_cell.length_c   1.000
_cell.angle_alpha   90.00
_cell.angle_beta   90.00
_cell.angle_gamma   90.00
#
_symmetry.space_group_name_H-M   'P 1'
#
loop_
_entity.id
_entity.type
_entity.pdbx_description
1 polymer ?
#
loop_
_entity_poly.entity_id
_entity_poly.type
_entity_poly.pdbx_seq_one_letter_code
_entity_poly.pdbx_strand_id
1 'polypeptide(L)'
;MNAASKAFCLVLYAVALASLVISLPAVIATPARILAALFVVAHILEAVVFLRHLRLYKGPLAVSVLLTLLFGLFHWKPLADAAAGKN
;
A
#
# COMPACT_ATOMS: atom_id res chain seq x y z
N MET A 1 -13.75 2.90 -2.01
CA MET A 1 -13.08 1.93 -1.11
C MET A 1 -13.87 1.83 0.17
N ASN A 2 -14.01 0.61 0.69
CA ASN A 2 -14.61 0.40 2.00
C ASN A 2 -13.46 0.41 3.02
N ALA A 3 -13.66 0.97 4.21
CA ALA A 3 -12.61 1.14 5.22
C ALA A 3 -11.88 -0.17 5.59
N ALA A 4 -12.53 -1.31 5.37
CA ALA A 4 -12.02 -2.64 5.64
C ALA A 4 -10.69 -2.98 4.92
N SER A 5 -10.50 -2.62 3.65
CA SER A 5 -9.27 -2.98 2.93
C SER A 5 -8.06 -2.14 3.38
N LYS A 6 -8.29 -0.87 3.74
CA LYS A 6 -7.26 -0.02 4.37
C LYS A 6 -6.89 -0.54 5.75
N ALA A 7 -7.89 -0.91 6.54
CA ALA A 7 -7.70 -1.47 7.87
C ALA A 7 -6.90 -2.77 7.79
N PHE A 8 -7.20 -3.65 6.82
CA PHE A 8 -6.45 -4.89 6.62
C PHE A 8 -4.96 -4.64 6.32
N CYS A 9 -4.63 -3.73 5.40
CA CYS A 9 -3.22 -3.41 5.10
C CYS A 9 -2.49 -2.86 6.33
N LEU A 10 -3.14 -1.95 7.07
CA LEU A 10 -2.57 -1.39 8.30
C LEU A 10 -2.37 -2.45 9.38
N VAL A 11 -3.34 -3.35 9.59
CA VAL A 11 -3.23 -4.45 10.54
C VAL A 11 -2.13 -5.42 10.13
N LEU A 12 -2.02 -5.77 8.84
CA LEU A 12 -0.96 -6.63 8.33
C LEU A 12 0.43 -6.03 8.60
N TYR A 13 0.61 -4.74 8.32
CA TYR A 13 1.87 -4.05 8.62
C TYR A 13 2.13 -3.93 10.12
N ALA A 14 1.11 -3.64 10.93
CA ALA A 14 1.23 -3.55 12.38
C ALA A 14 1.62 -4.90 13.00
N VAL A 15 1.02 -6.01 12.55
CA VAL A 15 1.35 -7.37 13.01
C VAL A 15 2.76 -7.76 12.57
N ALA A 16 3.16 -7.43 11.34
CA ALA A 16 4.52 -7.66 10.87
C ALA A 16 5.56 -6.90 11.71
N LEU A 17 5.33 -5.61 12.00
CA LEU A 17 6.19 -4.80 12.87
C LEU A 17 6.20 -5.30 14.31
N ALA A 18 5.04 -5.63 14.88
CA ALA A 18 4.92 -6.19 16.22
C ALA A 18 5.70 -7.51 16.34
N SER A 19 5.73 -8.33 15.29
CA SER A 19 6.51 -9.56 15.28
C SER A 19 8.03 -9.35 15.37
N LEU A 20 8.54 -8.14 15.11
CA LEU A 20 9.97 -7.82 15.24
C LEU A 20 10.34 -7.41 16.67
N VAL A 21 9.38 -6.90 17.44
CA VAL A 21 9.60 -6.38 18.80
C VAL A 21 9.08 -7.35 19.87
N ILE A 22 8.05 -8.11 19.53
CA ILE A 22 7.36 -9.06 20.40
C ILE A 22 7.52 -10.45 19.81
N SER A 23 7.82 -11.44 20.67
CA SER A 23 7.90 -12.84 20.28
C SER A 23 6.51 -13.39 19.97
N LEU A 24 6.08 -13.30 18.71
CA LEU A 24 4.85 -13.93 18.21
C LEU A 24 5.09 -15.40 17.84
N PRO A 25 4.07 -16.26 17.93
CA PRO A 25 4.15 -17.64 17.45
C PRO A 25 4.58 -17.69 15.98
N ALA A 26 5.52 -18.59 15.65
CA ALA A 26 6.10 -18.70 14.30
C ALA A 26 5.05 -18.95 13.21
N VAL A 27 3.95 -19.64 13.55
CA VAL A 27 2.79 -19.88 12.66
C VAL A 27 2.06 -18.59 12.24
N ILE A 28 2.20 -17.51 13.01
CA ILE A 28 1.62 -16.19 12.71
C ILE A 28 2.70 -15.26 12.16
N ALA A 29 3.86 -15.20 12.82
CA ALA A 29 4.93 -14.25 12.48
C ALA A 29 5.50 -14.48 11.08
N THR A 30 5.77 -15.73 10.70
CA THR A 30 6.38 -16.06 9.41
C THR A 30 5.49 -15.69 8.22
N PRO A 31 4.22 -16.15 8.14
CA PRO A 31 3.36 -15.76 7.03
C PRO A 31 3.05 -14.27 7.03
N ALA A 32 2.87 -13.62 8.20
CA ALA A 32 2.64 -12.18 8.25
C ALA A 32 3.81 -11.37 7.67
N ARG A 33 5.06 -11.74 7.97
CA ARG A 33 6.25 -11.09 7.41
C ARG A 33 6.36 -11.33 5.90
N ILE A 34 6.13 -12.55 5.43
CA ILE A 34 6.16 -12.89 4.00
C ILE A 34 5.09 -12.10 3.25
N LEU A 35 3.84 -12.11 3.74
CA LEU A 35 2.73 -11.38 3.12
C LEU A 35 2.98 -9.88 3.12
N ALA A 36 3.44 -9.31 4.23
CA ALA A 36 3.79 -7.89 4.31
C ALA A 36 4.90 -7.53 3.30
N ALA A 37 5.94 -8.37 3.18
CA ALA A 37 7.02 -8.17 2.21
C ALA A 37 6.51 -8.24 0.76
N LEU A 38 5.67 -9.23 0.44
CA LEU A 38 5.06 -9.35 -0.89
C LEU A 38 4.18 -8.15 -1.23
N PHE A 39 3.38 -7.66 -0.27
CA PHE A 39 2.56 -6.45 -0.45
C PHE A 39 3.43 -5.22 -0.69
N VAL A 40 4.49 -5.02 0.09
CA VAL A 40 5.42 -3.90 -0.11
C VAL A 40 6.08 -3.98 -1.48
N VAL A 41 6.58 -5.14 -1.89
CA VAL A 41 7.18 -5.33 -3.22
C VAL A 41 6.18 -5.05 -4.33
N ALA A 42 4.95 -5.57 -4.22
CA ALA A 42 3.89 -5.31 -5.19
C ALA A 42 3.57 -3.81 -5.27
N HIS A 43 3.41 -3.13 -4.15
CA HIS A 43 3.14 -1.71 -4.12
C HIS A 43 4.31 -0.84 -4.63
N ILE A 44 5.56 -1.26 -4.43
CA ILE A 44 6.73 -0.61 -5.04
C ILE A 44 6.67 -0.75 -6.57
N LEU A 45 6.41 -1.96 -7.08
CA LEU A 45 6.26 -2.19 -8.52
C LEU A 45 5.12 -1.33 -9.09
N GLU A 46 4.00 -1.23 -8.39
CA GLU A 46 2.88 -0.36 -8.78
C GLU A 46 3.29 1.12 -8.78
N ALA A 47 4.00 1.60 -7.76
CA ALA A 47 4.46 2.99 -7.71
C ALA A 47 5.40 3.33 -8.88
N VAL A 48 6.26 2.39 -9.28
CA VAL A 48 7.18 2.56 -10.42
C VAL A 48 6.43 2.51 -11.75
N VAL A 49 5.59 1.49 -11.96
CA VAL A 49 4.84 1.29 -13.21
C VAL A 49 3.81 2.40 -13.42
N PHE A 50 3.12 2.82 -12.36
CA PHE A 50 2.04 3.81 -12.42
C PHE A 50 2.49 5.20 -11.97
N LEU A 51 3.80 5.49 -11.97
CA LEU A 51 4.36 6.78 -11.54
C LEU A 51 3.69 7.98 -12.22
N ARG A 52 3.31 7.84 -13.50
CA ARG A 52 2.57 8.88 -14.23
C ARG A 52 1.22 9.24 -13.57
N HIS A 53 0.52 8.27 -13.01
CA HIS A 53 -0.75 8.47 -12.33
C HIS A 53 -0.54 9.01 -10.91
N LEU A 54 0.55 8.65 -10.25
CA LEU A 54 0.91 9.22 -8.94
C LEU A 54 1.16 10.74 -9.03
N ARG A 55 1.66 11.23 -10.16
CA ARG A 55 1.87 12.67 -10.45
C ARG A 55 0.56 13.45 -10.65
N LEU A 56 -0.58 12.77 -10.81
CA LEU A 56 -1.91 13.42 -10.87
C LEU A 56 -2.41 13.84 -9.48
N TYR A 57 -1.75 13.37 -8.42
CA TYR A 57 -2.04 13.80 -7.06
C TYR A 57 -1.72 15.29 -6.89
N LYS A 58 -2.68 16.06 -6.36
CA LYS A 58 -2.54 17.51 -6.20
C LYS A 58 -1.54 17.95 -5.12
N GLY A 59 -1.09 17.04 -4.26
CA GLY A 59 -0.13 17.30 -3.19
C GLY A 59 1.30 16.87 -3.54
N PRO A 60 2.21 16.80 -2.55
CA PRO A 60 3.59 16.39 -2.77
C PRO A 60 3.67 14.97 -3.33
N LEU A 61 4.53 14.75 -4.32
CA LEU A 61 4.74 13.44 -4.94
C LEU A 61 5.14 12.38 -3.90
N ALA A 62 5.96 12.76 -2.92
CA ALA A 62 6.36 11.88 -1.83
C ALA A 62 5.16 11.34 -1.02
N VAL A 63 4.13 12.16 -0.80
CA VAL A 63 2.89 11.73 -0.12
C VAL A 63 2.12 10.76 -1.01
N SER A 64 2.04 11.03 -2.32
CA SER A 64 1.39 10.11 -3.28
C SER A 64 2.09 8.75 -3.33
N VAL A 65 3.42 8.74 -3.35
CA VAL A 65 4.24 7.52 -3.30
C VAL A 65 4.01 6.78 -1.99
N LEU A 66 4.06 7.46 -0.84
CA LEU A 66 3.78 6.84 0.46
C LEU A 66 2.40 6.19 0.50
N LEU A 67 1.37 6.88 -0.01
CA LEU A 67 0.01 6.35 -0.06
C LEU A 67 -0.09 5.15 -1.01
N THR A 68 0.63 5.14 -2.14
CA THR A 68 0.74 3.95 -2.98
C THR A 68 1.49 2.81 -2.29
N LEU A 69 2.53 3.07 -1.50
CA LEU A 69 3.21 2.02 -0.74
C LEU A 69 2.33 1.42 0.36
N LEU A 70 1.45 2.23 0.95
CA LEU A 70 0.53 1.77 1.99
C LEU A 70 -0.71 1.08 1.43
N PHE A 71 -1.22 1.54 0.28
CA PHE A 71 -2.55 1.15 -0.24
C PHE A 71 -2.55 0.66 -1.70
N GLY A 72 -1.42 0.68 -2.40
CA GLY A 72 -1.27 0.17 -3.76
C GLY A 72 -2.17 0.82 -4.81
N LEU A 73 -2.72 -0.02 -5.70
CA LEU A 73 -3.70 0.28 -6.76
C LEU A 73 -4.83 1.16 -6.26
N PHE A 74 -5.22 1.01 -5.00
CA PHE A 74 -6.33 1.73 -4.42
C PHE A 74 -6.09 3.23 -4.27
N HIS A 75 -4.83 3.68 -4.25
CA HIS A 75 -4.50 5.12 -4.21
C HIS A 75 -4.43 5.74 -5.61
N TRP A 76 -3.70 5.12 -6.55
CA TRP A 76 -3.45 5.75 -7.84
C TRP A 76 -4.59 5.54 -8.85
N LYS A 77 -5.36 4.44 -8.76
CA LYS A 77 -6.45 4.16 -9.72
C LYS A 77 -7.55 5.22 -9.68
N PRO A 78 -8.07 5.67 -8.51
CA PRO A 78 -9.04 6.77 -8.47
C PRO A 78 -8.49 8.09 -9.03
N LEU A 79 -7.18 8.35 -8.90
CA LEU A 79 -6.54 9.53 -9.50
C LEU A 79 -6.54 9.43 -11.03
N ALA A 80 -6.25 8.25 -11.57
CA ALA A 80 -6.31 7.98 -13.00
C ALA A 80 -7.74 8.08 -13.54
N ASP A 81 -8.71 7.45 -12.88
CA ASP A 81 -10.12 7.47 -13.26
C ASP A 81 -10.67 8.91 -13.24
N ALA A 82 -10.34 9.70 -12.21
CA ALA A 82 -10.74 11.11 -12.12
C ALA A 82 -10.09 12.01 -13.17
N ALA A 83 -8.89 11.67 -13.66
CA ALA A 83 -8.26 12.37 -14.77
C ALA A 83 -8.83 11.94 -16.13
N ALA A 84 -9.19 10.67 -16.30
CA ALA A 84 -9.79 10.14 -17.52
C ALA A 84 -11.22 10.65 -17.74
N GLY A 85 -12.04 10.75 -16.69
CA GLY A 85 -13.42 11.25 -16.77
C GLY A 85 -13.56 12.77 -16.94
N LYS A 86 -12.45 13.51 -17.06
CA LYS A 86 -12.43 14.94 -17.39
C LYS A 86 -12.21 15.23 -18.88
N ASN A 87 -12.01 14.20 -19.70
CA ASN A 87 -11.82 14.30 -21.15
C ASN A 87 -13.10 13.97 -21.91
#